data_AF-A0A7V4XDX1-F1
#
_entry.id   AF-A0A7V4XDX1-F1
#
_cell.length_a   1.000
_cell.length_b   1.000
_cell.length_c   1.000
_cell.angle_alpha   90.00
_cell.angle_beta   90.00
_cell.angle_gamma   90.00
#
_symmetry.space_group_name_H-M   'P 1'
#
loop_
_entity.id
_entity.type
_entity.pdbx_description
1 polymer ?
#
loop_
_entity_poly.entity_id
_entity_poly.type
_entity_poly.pdbx_seq_one_letter_code
_entity_poly.pdbx_strand_id
1 'polypeptide(L)'
;MQLTLFREILSRNLIAIGISRRKLLGYLYLALSTIVVTGWALGYKIVVKRCDEIRSVNLWVYIGATTVMLIYFIASGHKYNSTAAWLGFATGFSTFVATITFFYHIRTGVLAVSWTVIGLAVVFPVAASIIFWHEQPSLKQWIGLCLIPIALILCNPGNGKAALPE
;
A
#
# COMPACT_ATOMS: atom_id res chain seq x y z
N MET A 1 18.38 -5.81 -31.60
CA MET A 1 17.78 -6.96 -32.33
C MET A 1 17.18 -8.03 -31.41
N GLN A 2 17.77 -8.36 -30.25
CA GLN A 2 17.20 -9.39 -29.36
C GLN A 2 15.88 -9.01 -28.66
N LEU A 3 15.66 -7.73 -28.34
CA LEU A 3 14.42 -7.26 -27.70
C LEU A 3 13.18 -7.41 -28.59
N THR A 4 13.32 -7.26 -29.91
CA THR A 4 12.21 -7.41 -30.86
C THR A 4 11.78 -8.87 -30.99
N LEU A 5 12.74 -9.80 -31.02
CA LEU A 5 12.48 -11.23 -31.14
C LEU A 5 11.84 -11.80 -29.87
N PHE A 6 12.32 -11.38 -28.69
CA PHE A 6 11.69 -11.71 -27.41
C PHE A 6 10.25 -11.16 -27.32
N ARG A 7 10.01 -9.96 -27.84
CA ARG A 7 8.67 -9.34 -27.86
C ARG A 7 7.69 -10.10 -28.75
N GLU A 8 8.13 -10.60 -29.90
CA GLU A 8 7.30 -11.43 -30.78
C GLU A 8 6.94 -12.77 -30.15
N ILE A 9 7.93 -13.49 -29.59
CA ILE A 9 7.71 -14.79 -28.95
C ILE A 9 6.73 -14.67 -27.78
N LEU A 10 6.91 -13.64 -26.95
CA LEU A 10 6.02 -13.38 -25.83
C LEU A 10 4.59 -13.05 -26.32
N SER A 11 4.47 -12.29 -27.41
CA SER A 11 3.15 -11.93 -27.96
C SER A 11 2.38 -13.14 -28.51
N ARG A 12 3.06 -14.06 -29.20
CA ARG A 12 2.43 -15.26 -29.78
C ARG A 12 1.96 -16.24 -28.70
N ASN A 13 2.78 -16.47 -27.67
CA ASN A 13 2.41 -17.34 -26.56
C ASN A 13 1.28 -16.75 -25.70
N LEU A 14 1.20 -15.43 -25.54
CA LEU A 14 0.13 -14.79 -24.77
C LEU A 14 -1.23 -14.87 -25.46
N ILE A 15 -1.27 -14.80 -26.79
CA ILE A 15 -2.50 -14.97 -27.57
C ILE A 15 -3.02 -16.41 -27.44
N ALA A 16 -2.12 -17.40 -27.44
CA ALA A 16 -2.49 -18.82 -27.29
C ALA A 16 -3.17 -19.15 -25.94
N ILE A 17 -2.90 -18.37 -24.89
CA ILE A 17 -3.44 -18.58 -23.53
C ILE A 17 -4.70 -17.71 -23.28
N GLY A 18 -5.10 -16.85 -24.23
CA GLY A 18 -6.25 -15.95 -24.08
C GLY A 18 -6.05 -14.84 -23.04
N ILE A 19 -4.83 -14.68 -22.50
CA ILE A 19 -4.51 -13.65 -21.52
C ILE A 19 -4.08 -12.39 -22.26
N SER A 20 -4.92 -11.35 -22.18
CA SER A 20 -4.56 -10.02 -22.67
C SER A 20 -3.26 -9.53 -22.02
N ARG A 21 -2.35 -8.98 -22.83
CA ARG A 21 -1.07 -8.39 -22.38
C ARG A 21 -1.24 -7.40 -21.22
N ARG A 22 -2.36 -6.66 -21.17
CA ARG A 22 -2.71 -5.77 -20.05
C ARG A 22 -2.92 -6.52 -18.73
N LYS A 23 -3.60 -7.68 -18.77
CA LYS A 23 -3.83 -8.53 -17.60
C LYS A 23 -2.51 -9.10 -17.07
N LEU A 24 -1.64 -9.59 -17.97
CA LEU A 24 -0.32 -10.09 -17.59
C LEU A 24 0.52 -9.03 -16.86
N LEU A 25 0.59 -7.81 -17.42
CA LEU A 25 1.32 -6.70 -16.79
C LEU A 25 0.73 -6.36 -15.41
N GLY A 26 -0.60 -6.40 -15.27
CA GLY A 26 -1.27 -6.24 -13.98
C GLY A 26 -0.86 -7.30 -12.95
N TYR A 27 -0.85 -8.57 -13.34
CA TYR A 27 -0.42 -9.65 -12.44
C TYR A 27 1.06 -9.56 -12.06
N LEU A 28 1.92 -9.22 -13.01
CA LEU A 28 3.35 -9.02 -12.75
C LEU A 28 3.59 -7.86 -11.79
N TYR A 29 2.90 -6.73 -11.99
CA TYR A 29 2.96 -5.60 -11.09
C TYR A 29 2.51 -5.98 -9.68
N LEU A 30 1.38 -6.69 -9.57
CA LEU A 30 0.86 -7.14 -8.27
C LEU A 30 1.82 -8.10 -7.55
N ALA A 31 2.40 -9.05 -8.27
CA ALA A 31 3.37 -9.98 -7.71
C ALA A 31 4.62 -9.24 -7.20
N LEU A 32 5.17 -8.36 -8.03
CA LEU A 32 6.35 -7.58 -7.67
C LEU A 32 6.06 -6.65 -6.50
N SER A 33 4.93 -5.94 -6.50
CA SER A 33 4.55 -5.06 -5.40
C SER A 33 4.37 -5.84 -4.10
N THR A 34 3.77 -7.03 -4.16
CA THR A 34 3.60 -7.88 -2.97
C THR A 34 4.95 -8.30 -2.39
N ILE A 35 5.90 -8.71 -3.24
CA ILE A 35 7.25 -9.09 -2.80
C ILE A 35 7.96 -7.90 -2.16
N VAL A 36 7.94 -6.73 -2.82
CA VAL A 36 8.60 -5.51 -2.34
C VAL A 36 7.98 -5.05 -1.02
N VAL A 37 6.65 -5.00 -0.91
CA VAL A 37 5.95 -4.61 0.32
C VAL A 37 6.22 -5.59 1.45
N THR A 38 6.28 -6.89 1.16
CA THR A 38 6.62 -7.91 2.17
C THR A 38 8.06 -7.74 2.65
N GLY A 39 9.00 -7.52 1.74
CA GLY A 39 10.41 -7.26 2.08
C GLY A 39 10.56 -5.99 2.91
N TRP A 40 9.87 -4.92 2.53
CA TRP A 40 9.79 -3.68 3.32
C TRP A 40 9.24 -3.92 4.72
N ALA A 41 8.13 -4.64 4.87
CA ALA A 41 7.52 -4.93 6.17
C ALA A 41 8.43 -5.78 7.07
N LEU A 42 9.11 -6.79 6.52
CA LEU A 42 10.08 -7.61 7.25
C LEU A 42 11.31 -6.79 7.66
N GLY A 43 11.86 -5.99 6.75
CA GLY A 43 12.98 -5.10 7.03
C GLY A 43 12.64 -4.12 8.16
N TYR A 44 11.46 -3.50 8.07
CA TYR A 44 10.98 -2.58 9.11
C TYR A 44 10.88 -3.28 10.47
N LYS A 45 10.30 -4.49 10.52
CA LYS A 45 10.20 -5.28 11.76
C LYS A 45 11.58 -5.62 12.35
N ILE A 46 12.57 -5.93 11.52
CA ILE A 46 13.94 -6.23 11.97
C ILE A 46 14.59 -4.98 12.58
N VAL A 47 14.47 -3.83 11.92
CA VAL A 47 15.08 -2.59 12.41
C VAL A 47 14.42 -2.12 13.70
N VAL A 48 13.09 -2.18 13.81
CA VAL A 48 12.37 -1.82 15.06
C VAL A 48 12.81 -2.70 16.23
N LYS A 49 13.06 -4.00 16.00
CA LYS A 49 13.59 -4.90 17.03
C LYS A 49 15.03 -4.58 17.46
N ARG A 50 15.82 -3.92 16.62
CA ARG A 50 17.25 -3.67 16.86
C ARG A 50 17.56 -2.26 17.35
N CYS A 51 16.80 -1.26 16.92
CA CYS A 51 17.20 0.15 17.04
C CYS A 51 16.29 1.00 17.95
N ASP A 52 15.21 0.43 18.51
CA ASP A 52 14.22 1.04 19.42
C ASP A 52 13.54 2.37 19.00
N GLU A 53 14.07 3.10 18.03
CA GLU A 53 13.60 4.39 17.55
C GLU A 53 12.83 4.26 16.23
N ILE A 54 11.53 3.99 16.31
CA ILE A 54 10.61 3.93 15.16
C ILE A 54 10.67 5.22 14.31
N ARG A 55 10.79 6.38 14.97
CA ARG A 55 10.77 7.70 14.31
C ARG A 55 11.91 7.85 13.31
N SER A 56 13.11 7.45 13.72
CA SER A 56 14.33 7.52 12.93
C SER A 56 14.24 6.60 11.71
N VAL A 57 13.73 5.37 11.87
CA VAL A 57 13.52 4.43 10.75
C VAL A 57 12.53 5.00 9.73
N ASN A 58 11.40 5.52 10.21
CA ASN A 58 10.39 6.10 9.33
C ASN A 58 10.97 7.28 8.56
N LEU A 59 11.66 8.20 9.23
CA LEU A 59 12.29 9.36 8.61
C LEU A 59 13.23 8.96 7.46
N TRP A 60 14.10 7.96 7.67
CA TRP A 60 15.02 7.48 6.63
C TRP A 60 14.31 6.88 5.42
N VAL A 61 13.21 6.16 5.62
CA VAL A 61 12.39 5.62 4.51
C VAL A 61 11.84 6.76 3.66
N TYR A 62 11.30 7.81 4.28
CA TYR A 62 10.77 8.96 3.54
C TYR A 62 11.88 9.77 2.86
N ILE A 63 13.03 9.99 3.51
CA ILE A 63 14.20 10.64 2.88
C ILE A 63 14.64 9.86 1.63
N GLY A 64 14.74 8.53 1.74
CA GLY A 64 15.10 7.66 0.62
C GLY A 64 14.09 7.74 -0.53
N ALA A 65 12.79 7.66 -0.22
CA ALA A 65 11.73 7.79 -1.21
C ALA A 65 11.75 9.16 -1.91
N THR A 66 11.89 10.25 -1.15
CA THR A 66 12.01 11.62 -1.70
C THR A 66 13.24 11.74 -2.60
N THR A 67 14.38 11.17 -2.20
CA THR A 67 15.62 11.22 -2.99
C THR A 67 15.45 10.49 -4.33
N VAL A 68 14.91 9.27 -4.32
CA VAL A 68 14.65 8.49 -5.55
C VAL A 68 13.69 9.23 -6.47
N MET A 69 12.61 9.79 -5.92
CA MET A 69 11.63 10.55 -6.70
C MET A 69 12.21 11.85 -7.28
N LEU A 70 13.09 12.53 -6.54
CA LEU A 70 13.72 13.76 -6.99
C LEU A 70 14.71 13.48 -8.13
N ILE A 71 15.50 12.41 -8.03
CA ILE A 71 16.37 11.93 -9.13
C ILE A 71 15.54 11.60 -10.36
N TYR A 72 14.44 10.86 -10.19
CA TYR A 72 13.53 10.52 -11.30
C TYR A 72 12.92 11.77 -11.94
N PHE A 73 12.46 12.74 -11.14
CA PHE A 73 11.87 13.98 -11.64
C PHE A 73 12.88 14.79 -12.47
N ILE A 74 14.11 14.94 -11.99
CA ILE A 74 15.18 15.61 -12.72
C ILE A 74 15.51 14.87 -14.01
N ALA A 75 15.67 13.54 -13.95
CA ALA A 75 16.03 12.72 -15.11
C ALA A 75 14.96 12.68 -16.20
N SER A 76 13.69 12.85 -15.83
CA SER A 76 12.57 12.79 -16.76
C SER A 76 12.22 14.13 -17.42
N GLY A 77 12.81 15.25 -16.96
CA GLY A 77 12.62 16.57 -17.58
C GLY A 77 11.18 17.11 -17.52
N HIS A 78 10.36 16.61 -16.59
CA HIS A 78 8.98 17.07 -16.46
C HIS A 78 8.92 18.53 -15.99
N LYS A 79 7.91 19.26 -16.49
CA LYS A 79 7.63 20.62 -16.01
C LYS A 79 7.06 20.56 -14.59
N TYR A 80 7.53 21.46 -13.74
CA TYR A 80 7.00 21.60 -12.38
C TYR A 80 5.52 21.98 -12.40
N ASN A 81 4.72 21.28 -11.61
CA ASN A 81 3.31 21.57 -11.37
C ASN A 81 3.08 21.73 -9.87
N SER A 82 2.75 22.96 -9.45
CA SER A 82 2.56 23.29 -8.04
C SER A 82 1.40 22.52 -7.39
N THR A 83 0.30 22.33 -8.12
CA THR A 83 -0.87 21.58 -7.62
C THR A 83 -0.50 20.12 -7.35
N ALA A 84 0.24 19.49 -8.27
CA ALA A 84 0.72 18.12 -8.08
C ALA A 84 1.71 18.01 -6.91
N ALA A 85 2.58 19.01 -6.74
CA ALA A 85 3.50 19.06 -5.62
C ALA A 85 2.77 19.15 -4.27
N TRP A 86 1.75 20.01 -4.16
CA TRP A 86 0.94 20.13 -2.94
C TRP A 86 0.13 18.87 -2.62
N LEU A 87 -0.48 18.25 -3.63
CA LEU A 87 -1.18 16.96 -3.46
C LEU A 87 -0.21 15.87 -2.99
N GLY A 88 0.98 15.80 -3.59
CA GLY A 88 2.04 14.88 -3.19
C GLY A 88 2.49 15.11 -1.74
N PHE A 89 2.69 16.37 -1.36
CA PHE A 89 3.08 16.74 0.00
C PHE A 89 1.99 16.38 1.03
N ALA A 90 0.74 16.75 0.78
CA ALA A 90 -0.38 16.43 1.68
C ALA A 90 -0.56 14.91 1.84
N THR A 91 -0.45 14.16 0.74
CA THR A 91 -0.54 12.70 0.76
C THR A 91 0.63 12.08 1.53
N GLY A 92 1.86 12.55 1.27
CA GLY A 92 3.06 12.08 1.95
C GLY A 92 3.03 12.37 3.45
N PHE A 93 2.61 13.57 3.85
CA PHE A 93 2.44 13.95 5.24
C PHE A 93 1.37 13.11 5.96
N SER A 94 0.21 12.92 5.33
CA SER A 94 -0.84 12.05 5.85
C SER A 94 -0.34 10.61 6.05
N THR A 95 0.39 10.08 5.07
CA THR A 95 0.96 8.72 5.13
C THR A 95 2.04 8.62 6.21
N PHE A 96 2.86 9.67 6.40
CA PHE A 96 3.86 9.72 7.45
C PHE A 96 3.23 9.63 8.84
N VAL A 97 2.18 10.43 9.11
CA VAL A 97 1.43 10.38 10.36
C VAL A 97 0.75 9.03 10.54
N ALA A 98 0.08 8.52 9.50
CA ALA A 98 -0.58 7.21 9.55
C ALA A 98 0.40 6.07 9.87
N THR A 99 1.62 6.12 9.31
CA THR A 99 2.67 5.13 9.55
C THR A 99 3.14 5.16 11.00
N ILE A 100 3.35 6.35 11.57
CA ILE A 100 3.73 6.49 13.00
C ILE A 100 2.63 5.93 13.90
N THR A 101 1.37 6.33 13.67
CA THR A 101 0.22 5.84 14.45
C THR A 101 0.09 4.32 14.35
N PHE A 102 0.28 3.77 13.15
CA PHE A 102 0.27 2.33 12.93
C PHE A 102 1.32 1.61 13.78
N PHE A 103 2.57 2.07 13.77
CA PHE A 103 3.63 1.43 14.55
C PHE A 103 3.45 1.62 16.06
N TYR A 104 2.88 2.74 16.48
CA TYR A 104 2.48 2.92 17.87
C TYR A 104 1.44 1.88 18.29
N HIS A 105 0.40 1.65 17.47
CA HIS A 105 -0.60 0.62 17.72
C HIS A 105 -0.06 -0.80 17.68
N ILE A 106 0.89 -1.09 16.79
CA ILE A 106 1.57 -2.40 16.77
C ILE A 106 2.31 -2.67 18.08
N ARG A 107 2.88 -1.64 18.72
CA ARG A 107 3.56 -1.81 20.01
C ARG A 107 2.59 -2.11 21.14
N THR A 108 1.38 -1.53 21.11
CA THR A 108 0.41 -1.63 22.21
C THR A 108 -0.63 -2.73 22.03
N GLY A 109 -0.83 -3.23 20.80
CA GLY A 109 -1.97 -4.07 20.44
C GLY A 109 -1.59 -5.37 19.73
N VAL A 110 -2.61 -6.21 19.51
CA VAL A 110 -2.47 -7.45 18.74
C VAL A 110 -2.32 -7.09 17.25
N LEU A 111 -1.19 -7.47 16.65
CA LEU A 111 -0.85 -7.24 15.24
C LEU A 111 -2.00 -7.58 14.28
N ALA A 112 -2.69 -8.69 14.53
CA ALA A 112 -3.79 -9.17 13.69
C ALA A 112 -4.96 -8.18 13.65
N VAL A 113 -5.32 -7.57 14.78
CA VAL A 113 -6.42 -6.59 14.84
C VAL A 113 -6.03 -5.30 14.14
N SER A 114 -4.80 -4.83 14.34
CA SER A 114 -4.30 -3.62 13.68
C SER A 114 -4.34 -3.76 12.15
N TRP A 115 -3.95 -4.92 11.62
CA TRP A 115 -3.98 -5.18 10.18
C TRP A 115 -5.41 -5.28 9.62
N THR A 116 -6.32 -5.91 10.36
CA THR A 116 -7.74 -5.97 9.99
C THR A 116 -8.35 -4.57 9.91
N VAL A 117 -8.13 -3.73 10.93
CA VAL A 117 -8.64 -2.35 10.95
C VAL A 117 -8.12 -1.54 9.76
N ILE A 118 -6.84 -1.69 9.40
CA ILE A 118 -6.26 -1.02 8.23
C ILE A 118 -6.87 -1.53 6.92
N GLY A 119 -7.08 -2.85 6.80
CA GLY A 119 -7.76 -3.42 5.64
C GLY A 119 -9.18 -2.85 5.46
N LEU A 120 -9.84 -2.55 6.57
CA LEU A 120 -11.18 -1.97 6.57
C LEU A 120 -11.19 -0.45 6.38
N ALA A 121 -10.03 0.21 6.48
CA ALA A 121 -9.90 1.62 6.13
C ALA A 121 -10.20 1.88 4.64
N VAL A 122 -10.26 0.84 3.79
CA VAL A 122 -10.72 0.94 2.39
C VAL A 122 -12.16 1.45 2.27
N VAL A 123 -12.96 1.39 3.34
CA VAL A 123 -14.30 1.99 3.38
C VAL A 123 -14.24 3.49 3.15
N PHE A 124 -13.25 4.18 3.73
CA PHE A 124 -13.17 5.64 3.63
C PHE A 124 -13.01 6.13 2.18
N PRO A 125 -12.04 5.65 1.37
CA PRO A 125 -11.94 6.07 -0.02
C PRO A 125 -13.15 5.63 -0.86
N VAL A 126 -13.76 4.47 -0.58
CA VAL A 126 -14.98 4.05 -1.28
C VAL A 126 -16.16 4.98 -0.96
N ALA A 127 -16.36 5.32 0.31
CA ALA A 127 -17.39 6.27 0.74
C ALA A 127 -17.13 7.68 0.16
N ALA A 128 -15.89 8.13 0.17
CA ALA A 128 -15.49 9.38 -0.47
C ALA A 128 -15.79 9.35 -1.99
N SER A 129 -15.51 8.23 -2.67
CA SER A 129 -15.84 8.07 -4.10
C SER A 129 -17.34 8.24 -4.37
N ILE A 130 -18.18 7.58 -3.56
CA ILE A 130 -19.65 7.68 -3.67
C ILE A 130 -20.12 9.12 -3.41
N ILE A 131 -19.55 9.80 -2.42
CA ILE A 131 -19.99 11.16 -2.03
C ILE A 131 -19.52 12.21 -3.03
N PHE A 132 -18.24 12.22 -3.39
CA PHE A 132 -17.63 13.27 -4.20
C PHE A 132 -17.80 13.05 -5.71
N TRP A 133 -17.83 11.80 -6.17
CA TRP A 133 -17.95 11.46 -7.60
C TRP A 133 -19.32 10.86 -7.96
N HIS A 134 -20.22 10.68 -6.99
CA HIS A 134 -21.55 10.10 -7.22
C HIS A 134 -21.49 8.74 -7.91
N GLU A 135 -20.42 7.96 -7.68
CA GLU A 135 -20.31 6.60 -8.18
C GLU A 135 -21.41 5.74 -7.59
N GLN A 136 -22.08 4.93 -8.43
CA GLN A 136 -23.11 4.00 -8.00
C GLN A 136 -22.52 2.60 -7.82
N PRO A 137 -22.33 2.13 -6.57
CA PRO A 137 -21.78 0.81 -6.33
C PRO A 137 -22.77 -0.26 -6.77
N SER A 138 -22.25 -1.35 -7.32
CA SER A 138 -23.03 -2.55 -7.57
C SER A 138 -23.55 -3.17 -6.26
N LEU A 139 -24.63 -3.95 -6.33
CA LEU A 139 -25.20 -4.64 -5.18
C LEU A 139 -24.17 -5.49 -4.41
N LYS A 140 -23.23 -6.11 -5.12
CA LYS A 140 -22.13 -6.90 -4.50
C LYS A 140 -21.18 -6.03 -3.67
N GLN A 141 -20.89 -4.81 -4.14
CA GLN A 141 -20.06 -3.86 -3.40
C GLN A 141 -20.78 -3.34 -2.15
N TRP A 142 -22.09 -3.09 -2.24
CA TRP A 142 -22.90 -2.73 -1.07
C TRP A 142 -22.92 -3.82 -0.01
N ILE A 143 -23.14 -5.08 -0.43
CA ILE A 143 -23.05 -6.22 0.48
C ILE A 143 -21.68 -6.26 1.14
N GLY A 144 -20.60 -6.16 0.37
CA GLY A 144 -19.23 -6.11 0.89
C GLY A 144 -19.04 -4.98 1.91
N LEU A 145 -19.56 -3.78 1.64
CA LEU A 145 -19.47 -2.62 2.53
C LEU A 145 -20.23 -2.87 3.85
N CYS A 146 -21.41 -3.47 3.79
CA CYS A 146 -22.22 -3.82 4.96
C CYS A 146 -21.58 -4.93 5.82
N LEU A 147 -20.77 -5.82 5.23
CA LEU A 147 -20.06 -6.86 5.98
C LEU A 147 -18.89 -6.33 6.81
N ILE A 148 -18.37 -5.14 6.50
CA ILE A 148 -17.20 -4.55 7.18
C ILE A 148 -17.44 -4.28 8.68
N PRO A 149 -18.52 -3.61 9.12
CA PRO A 149 -18.79 -3.46 10.55
C PRO A 149 -19.00 -4.81 11.27
N ILE A 150 -19.59 -5.80 10.58
CA ILE A 150 -19.75 -7.15 11.14
C ILE A 150 -18.37 -7.80 11.34
N ALA A 151 -17.48 -7.67 10.36
CA ALA A 151 -16.11 -8.16 10.46
C ALA A 151 -15.32 -7.47 11.58
N LEU A 152 -15.52 -6.18 11.83
CA LEU A 152 -14.92 -5.47 12.98
C LEU A 152 -15.38 -6.04 14.31
N ILE A 153 -16.68 -6.28 14.46
CA ILE A 153 -17.26 -6.83 15.71
C ILE A 153 -16.76 -8.26 15.94
N LEU A 154 -16.69 -9.07 14.89
CA LEU A 154 -16.18 -10.45 14.96
C LEU A 154 -14.66 -10.50 15.18
N CYS A 155 -13.91 -9.48 14.72
CA CYS A 155 -12.49 -9.30 15.02
C CYS A 155 -12.31 -8.79 16.46
N ASN A 156 -12.84 -9.53 17.42
CA ASN A 156 -12.65 -9.27 18.83
C ASN A 156 -11.24 -9.72 19.24
N PRO A 157 -10.39 -8.86 19.83
CA PRO A 157 -9.13 -9.27 20.44
C PRO A 157 -9.41 -10.14 21.68
N GLY A 158 -9.76 -11.40 21.47
CA GLY A 158 -9.83 -12.38 22.55
C GLY A 158 -8.44 -12.60 23.15
N ASN A 159 -8.19 -12.03 24.34
CA ASN A 159 -7.12 -12.40 25.28
C ASN A 159 -5.67 -12.49 24.74
N GLY A 160 -5.35 -11.86 23.60
CA GLY A 160 -3.98 -11.77 23.11
C GLY A 160 -3.18 -10.84 24.00
N LYS A 161 -2.51 -11.37 25.04
CA LYS A 161 -1.59 -10.61 25.89
C LYS A 161 -0.63 -9.81 25.00
N ALA A 162 -0.60 -8.49 25.19
CA ALA A 162 0.40 -7.65 24.58
C ALA A 162 1.78 -8.21 24.96
N ALA A 163 2.64 -8.43 23.96
CA ALA A 163 4.03 -8.77 24.19
C ALA A 163 4.74 -7.50 24.70
N LEU A 164 4.55 -7.19 25.98
CA LEU A 164 5.37 -6.21 26.68
C LEU A 164 6.79 -6.78 26.80
N PRO A 165 7.83 -6.05 26.41
CA PRO A 165 9.17 -6.32 26.89
C PRO A 165 9.23 -5.90 28.37
N GLU A 166 9.68 -6.80 29.25
CA GLU A 166 10.25 -6.43 30.55
C GLU A 166 11.57 -5.68 30.35
#